data_AF-A0A525CM46-F1
#
_entry.id   AF-A0A525CM46-F1
#
_cell.length_a   1.000
_cell.length_b   1.000
_cell.length_c   1.000
_cell.angle_alpha   90.00
_cell.angle_beta   90.00
_cell.angle_gamma   90.00
#
_symmetry.space_group_name_H-M   'P 1'
#
loop_
_entity.id
_entity.type
_entity.pdbx_description
1 polymer ?
#
loop_
_entity_poly.entity_id
_entity_poly.type
_entity_poly.pdbx_seq_one_letter_code
_entity_poly.pdbx_strand_id
1 'polypeptide(L)'
;MIMMDKRFFALLSLAVLLTFLASMAIAAERQTRDLVFEEEEPVAAEAAAEEAGMEDAFVISLRTTIELTRGEETTMVLPSHEFQSGDQIRFVYTTNIDGYVYWLAEGSTGSYQMLFPSERAGLDNAIVMNEEYTIPTNDGHWTFDENPGTENILVIVSTQPIPELEEAAGISTVTEENEQNRQTRDLVFEEEADEE
;
A
#
# COMPACT_ATOMS: atom_id res chain seq x y z
N MET A 1 -28.02 85.90 5.75
CA MET A 1 -27.38 85.13 6.84
C MET A 1 -28.03 83.76 6.87
N ILE A 2 -27.52 82.67 6.30
CA ILE A 2 -26.41 82.38 5.38
C ILE A 2 -27.04 81.66 4.18
N MET A 3 -26.81 82.17 2.96
CA MET A 3 -27.30 81.56 1.72
C MET A 3 -26.30 80.47 1.34
N MET A 4 -26.70 79.19 1.44
CA MET A 4 -25.85 78.07 1.05
C MET A 4 -26.33 77.56 -0.32
N ASP A 5 -25.53 77.83 -1.35
CA ASP A 5 -25.85 77.56 -2.75
C ASP A 5 -25.97 76.06 -3.05
N LYS A 6 -27.02 75.68 -3.78
CA LYS A 6 -27.27 74.30 -4.24
C LYS A 6 -26.17 73.75 -5.17
N ARG A 7 -25.25 74.60 -5.65
CA ARG A 7 -24.07 74.22 -6.44
C ARG A 7 -22.93 73.67 -5.56
N PHE A 8 -22.92 73.98 -4.27
CA PHE A 8 -21.90 73.51 -3.32
C PHE A 8 -22.11 72.03 -2.94
N PHE A 9 -23.37 71.57 -2.91
CA PHE A 9 -23.70 70.16 -2.63
C PHE A 9 -23.41 69.22 -3.82
N ALA A 10 -23.50 69.71 -5.07
CA ALA A 10 -23.24 68.90 -6.26
C ALA A 10 -21.73 68.65 -6.50
N LEU A 11 -20.85 69.54 -6.03
CA LEU A 11 -19.40 69.37 -6.15
C LEU A 11 -18.82 68.46 -5.05
N LEU A 12 -19.47 68.39 -3.88
CA LEU A 12 -19.04 67.51 -2.79
C LEU A 12 -19.38 66.03 -3.07
N SER A 13 -20.46 65.74 -3.80
CA SER A 13 -20.81 64.37 -4.18
C SER A 13 -19.96 63.81 -5.33
N LEU A 14 -19.47 64.65 -6.25
CA LEU A 14 -18.62 64.22 -7.36
C LEU A 14 -17.18 63.89 -6.91
N ALA A 15 -16.66 64.60 -5.89
CA ALA A 15 -15.34 64.34 -5.33
C ALA A 15 -15.27 63.05 -4.50
N VAL A 16 -16.38 62.62 -3.87
CA VAL A 16 -16.47 61.34 -3.16
C VAL A 16 -16.72 60.18 -4.13
N LEU A 17 -17.35 60.43 -5.28
CA LEU A 17 -17.55 59.40 -6.31
C LEU A 17 -16.28 59.14 -7.15
N LEU A 18 -15.40 60.14 -7.31
CA LEU A 18 -14.12 59.98 -8.01
C LEU A 18 -13.00 59.37 -7.16
N THR A 19 -13.10 59.40 -5.82
CA THR A 19 -12.16 58.68 -4.94
C THR A 19 -12.54 57.21 -4.74
N PHE A 20 -13.76 56.80 -5.09
CA PHE A 20 -14.21 55.41 -4.96
C PHE A 20 -13.96 54.53 -6.20
N LEU A 21 -13.47 55.08 -7.31
CA LEU A 21 -13.29 54.34 -8.58
C LEU A 21 -11.83 54.17 -9.02
N ALA A 22 -10.85 54.54 -8.19
CA ALA A 22 -9.42 54.46 -8.54
C ALA A 22 -8.58 53.55 -7.64
N SER A 23 -9.17 52.62 -6.89
CA SER A 23 -8.42 51.62 -6.11
C SER A 23 -8.72 50.16 -6.42
N MET A 24 -9.43 49.90 -7.53
CA MET A 24 -9.61 48.53 -8.04
C MET A 24 -8.68 48.27 -9.23
N ALA A 25 -7.40 48.59 -9.06
CA ALA A 25 -6.34 47.82 -9.69
C ALA A 25 -5.73 46.98 -8.57
N ILE A 26 -6.38 45.85 -8.30
CA ILE A 26 -5.79 44.76 -7.54
C ILE A 26 -4.57 44.35 -8.37
N ALA A 27 -3.42 44.91 -8.00
CA ALA A 27 -2.15 44.29 -8.31
C ALA A 27 -2.25 42.90 -7.71
N ALA A 28 -2.43 41.89 -8.58
CA ALA A 28 -2.27 40.51 -8.21
C ALA A 28 -0.81 40.35 -7.76
N GLU A 29 -0.54 40.68 -6.51
CA GLU A 29 0.63 40.17 -5.81
C GLU A 29 0.52 38.66 -5.95
N ARG A 30 1.43 38.09 -6.76
CA ARG A 30 1.60 36.66 -6.84
C ARG A 30 2.04 36.25 -5.44
N GLN A 31 1.08 35.80 -4.63
CA GLN A 31 1.33 35.12 -3.38
C GLN A 31 2.14 33.89 -3.75
N THR A 32 3.46 34.02 -3.69
CA THR A 32 4.36 32.88 -3.78
C THR A 32 3.94 31.99 -2.63
N ARG A 33 3.33 30.85 -2.94
CA ARG A 33 3.01 29.84 -1.93
C ARG A 33 4.35 29.37 -1.39
N ASP A 34 4.70 29.86 -0.22
CA ASP A 34 5.88 29.41 0.49
C ASP A 34 5.58 27.99 1.00
N LEU A 35 6.58 27.12 0.94
CA LEU A 35 6.44 25.77 1.50
C LEU A 35 6.53 25.91 3.01
N VAL A 36 5.39 25.75 3.69
CA VAL A 36 5.34 25.70 5.15
C VAL A 36 5.48 24.24 5.55
N PHE A 37 6.47 23.94 6.39
CA PHE A 37 6.52 22.67 7.09
C PHE A 37 5.38 22.69 8.12
N GLU A 38 4.37 21.85 7.91
CA GLU A 38 3.46 21.48 8.97
C GLU A 38 4.27 20.56 9.90
N GLU A 39 4.41 20.94 11.18
CA GLU A 39 4.97 20.04 12.18
C GLU A 39 4.04 18.84 12.24
N GLU A 40 4.47 17.69 11.70
CA GLU A 40 3.69 16.46 11.77
C GLU A 40 3.53 16.11 13.26
N GLU A 41 2.29 16.05 13.72
CA GLU A 41 1.95 15.44 15.00
C GLU A 41 2.60 14.05 15.06
N PRO A 42 3.15 13.62 16.22
CA PRO A 42 3.89 12.37 16.31
C PRO A 42 3.06 11.24 15.70
N VAL A 43 3.67 10.51 14.77
CA VAL A 43 3.02 9.36 14.12
C VAL A 43 2.51 8.43 15.22
N ALA A 44 1.27 7.96 15.10
CA ALA A 44 0.58 7.23 16.17
C ALA A 44 1.39 6.06 16.79
N ALA A 45 2.33 5.49 16.02
CA ALA A 45 3.25 4.47 16.48
C ALA A 45 4.28 4.99 17.51
N GLU A 46 4.80 6.20 17.34
CA GLU A 46 5.75 6.85 18.28
C GLU A 46 5.05 7.23 19.60
N ALA A 47 3.81 7.75 19.51
CA ALA A 47 3.00 8.05 20.69
C ALA A 47 2.63 6.77 21.48
N ALA A 48 2.28 5.68 20.78
CA ALA A 48 1.97 4.40 21.41
C ALA A 48 3.20 3.73 22.05
N ALA A 49 4.37 3.88 21.42
CA ALA A 49 5.64 3.40 21.95
C ALA A 49 6.05 4.10 23.25
N GLU A 50 5.87 5.42 23.31
CA GLU A 50 6.14 6.23 24.49
C GLU A 50 5.19 5.88 25.65
N GLU A 51 3.89 5.72 25.38
CA GLU A 51 2.93 5.26 26.40
C GLU A 51 3.22 3.84 26.90
N ALA A 52 3.75 2.95 26.05
CA ALA A 52 4.08 1.58 26.40
C ALA A 52 5.41 1.42 27.16
N GLY A 53 6.19 2.49 27.33
CA GLY A 53 7.52 2.44 27.97
C GLY A 53 8.52 1.55 27.22
N MET A 54 8.37 1.41 25.90
CA MET A 54 9.33 0.69 25.06
C MET A 54 10.45 1.64 24.64
N GLU A 55 11.56 1.60 25.37
CA GLU A 55 12.76 2.41 25.08
C GLU A 55 13.39 2.10 23.70
N ASP A 56 13.07 0.93 23.11
CA ASP A 56 13.50 0.47 21.78
C ASP A 56 12.28 0.08 20.90
N ALA A 57 11.22 0.88 20.91
CA ALA A 57 10.13 0.67 19.96
C ALA A 57 10.62 0.95 18.53
N PHE A 58 10.62 -0.09 17.70
CA PHE A 58 10.89 0.05 16.27
C PHE A 58 9.57 -0.01 15.48
N VAL A 59 9.35 0.97 14.62
CA VAL A 59 8.15 1.06 13.77
C VAL A 59 8.38 0.25 12.49
N ILE A 60 7.57 -0.77 12.23
CA ILE A 60 7.57 -1.46 10.93
C ILE A 60 6.65 -0.71 9.97
N SER A 61 7.14 -0.37 8.78
CA SER A 61 6.37 0.28 7.73
C SER A 61 6.45 -0.48 6.41
N LEU A 62 5.36 -0.43 5.66
CA LEU A 62 5.22 -0.97 4.31
C LEU A 62 4.71 0.14 3.41
N ARG A 63 5.45 0.45 2.35
CA ARG A 63 4.96 1.25 1.23
C ARG A 63 4.59 0.29 0.11
N THR A 64 3.42 0.50 -0.50
CA THR A 64 3.04 -0.28 -1.68
C THR A 64 2.29 0.56 -2.72
N THR A 65 2.53 0.18 -3.97
CA THR A 65 1.85 0.66 -5.18
C THR A 65 1.54 -0.54 -6.08
N ILE A 66 0.72 -0.32 -7.09
CA ILE A 66 0.30 -1.36 -8.02
C ILE A 66 0.74 -0.96 -9.43
N GLU A 67 1.51 -1.81 -10.08
CA GLU A 67 1.73 -1.74 -11.52
C GLU A 67 0.50 -2.33 -12.20
N LEU A 68 -0.22 -1.51 -12.96
CA LEU A 68 -1.44 -1.85 -13.68
C LEU A 68 -1.17 -1.85 -15.18
N THR A 69 -1.39 -2.99 -15.82
CA THR A 69 -1.37 -3.13 -17.28
C THR A 69 -2.79 -3.30 -17.83
N ARG A 70 -3.16 -2.40 -18.75
CA ARG A 70 -4.43 -2.45 -19.50
C ARG A 70 -4.14 -2.31 -20.99
N GLY A 71 -4.27 -3.41 -21.73
CA GLY A 71 -3.86 -3.45 -23.13
C GLY A 71 -2.34 -3.37 -23.25
N GLU A 72 -1.83 -2.31 -23.89
CA GLU A 72 -0.39 -2.06 -24.05
C GLU A 72 0.14 -1.00 -23.07
N GLU A 73 -0.71 -0.41 -22.24
CA GLU A 73 -0.35 0.65 -21.30
C GLU A 73 -0.09 0.07 -19.91
N THR A 74 1.06 0.42 -19.33
CA THR A 74 1.42 0.11 -17.95
C THR A 74 1.56 1.40 -17.14
N THR A 75 0.88 1.49 -16.00
CA THR A 75 0.90 2.65 -15.10
C THR A 75 1.04 2.25 -13.64
N MET A 76 1.51 3.17 -12.79
CA MET A 76 1.56 2.97 -11.34
C MET A 76 0.36 3.62 -10.68
N VAL A 77 -0.42 2.85 -9.94
CA VAL A 77 -1.63 3.29 -9.23
C VAL A 77 -1.55 2.96 -7.73
N LEU A 78 -2.42 3.59 -6.94
CA LEU A 78 -2.55 3.31 -5.51
C LEU A 78 -3.41 2.07 -5.27
N PRO A 79 -3.26 1.37 -4.12
CA PRO A 79 -4.13 0.25 -3.75
C PRO A 79 -5.63 0.57 -3.73
N SER A 80 -5.99 1.84 -3.55
CA SER A 80 -7.38 2.31 -3.56
C SER A 80 -7.94 2.58 -4.97
N HIS A 81 -7.21 2.21 -6.04
CA HIS A 81 -7.68 2.38 -7.41
C HIS A 81 -8.87 1.47 -7.72
N GLU A 82 -9.79 1.94 -8.58
CA GLU A 82 -10.89 1.12 -9.07
C GLU A 82 -10.43 0.29 -10.29
N PHE A 83 -10.33 -1.02 -10.09
CA PHE A 83 -9.92 -1.97 -11.13
C PHE A 83 -11.10 -2.44 -11.98
N GLN A 84 -10.79 -2.91 -13.19
CA GLN A 84 -11.73 -3.45 -14.17
C GLN A 84 -11.36 -4.90 -14.51
N SER A 85 -12.35 -5.67 -14.94
CA SER A 85 -12.12 -7.02 -15.45
C SER A 85 -11.09 -7.01 -16.58
N GLY A 86 -10.13 -7.92 -16.51
CA GLY A 86 -9.01 -8.03 -17.45
C GLY A 86 -7.81 -7.14 -17.13
N ASP A 87 -7.89 -6.28 -16.11
CA ASP A 87 -6.72 -5.57 -15.59
C ASP A 87 -5.69 -6.57 -15.08
N GLN A 88 -4.44 -6.40 -15.52
CA GLN A 88 -3.31 -7.18 -15.07
C GLN A 88 -2.52 -6.36 -14.06
N ILE A 89 -2.19 -6.96 -12.91
CA ILE A 89 -1.49 -6.25 -11.85
C ILE A 89 -0.26 -6.99 -11.31
N ARG A 90 0.68 -6.18 -10.82
CA ARG A 90 1.78 -6.59 -9.95
C ARG A 90 1.82 -5.67 -8.74
N PHE A 91 2.18 -6.21 -7.58
CA PHE A 91 2.40 -5.39 -6.39
C PHE A 91 3.86 -4.96 -6.35
N VAL A 92 4.08 -3.67 -6.16
CA VAL A 92 5.39 -3.09 -5.90
C VAL A 92 5.41 -2.63 -4.45
N TYR A 93 6.45 -2.99 -3.71
CA TYR A 93 6.52 -2.66 -2.29
C TYR A 93 7.95 -2.47 -1.77
N THR A 94 8.05 -1.72 -0.68
CA THR A 94 9.28 -1.49 0.08
C THR A 94 8.97 -1.53 1.56
N THR A 95 9.86 -2.12 2.34
CA THR A 95 9.78 -2.12 3.81
C THR A 95 10.97 -1.37 4.41
N ASN A 96 10.89 -1.06 5.70
CA ASN A 96 11.97 -0.41 6.44
C ASN A 96 12.77 -1.37 7.33
N ILE A 97 12.64 -2.68 7.13
CA ILE A 97 13.38 -3.71 7.88
C ILE A 97 13.93 -4.78 6.97
N ASP A 98 14.96 -5.47 7.47
CA ASP A 98 15.30 -6.80 6.97
C ASP A 98 14.32 -7.82 7.57
N GLY A 99 13.91 -8.81 6.79
CA GLY A 99 12.95 -9.80 7.27
C GLY A 99 12.30 -10.65 6.19
N TYR A 100 11.02 -10.92 6.36
CA TYR A 100 10.20 -11.77 5.50
C TYR A 100 8.84 -11.11 5.27
N VAL A 101 8.25 -11.34 4.08
CA VAL A 101 6.94 -10.79 3.72
C VAL A 101 5.98 -11.86 3.17
N TYR A 102 4.72 -11.76 3.54
CA TYR A 102 3.66 -12.65 3.07
C TYR A 102 2.49 -11.80 2.59
N TRP A 103 1.98 -12.12 1.40
CA TRP A 103 0.82 -11.48 0.78
C TRP A 103 -0.29 -12.52 0.66
N LEU A 104 -1.45 -12.19 1.21
CA LEU A 104 -2.63 -13.06 1.19
C LEU A 104 -3.83 -12.29 0.66
N ALA A 105 -4.66 -12.96 -0.13
CA ALA A 105 -5.96 -12.47 -0.54
C ALA A 105 -7.04 -13.06 0.37
N GLU A 106 -7.94 -12.22 0.88
CA GLU A 106 -9.14 -12.67 1.59
C GLU A 106 -10.26 -12.97 0.58
N GLY A 107 -10.66 -14.23 0.49
CA GLY A 107 -11.80 -14.64 -0.31
C GLY A 107 -13.13 -14.20 0.30
N SER A 108 -14.20 -14.22 -0.50
CA SER A 108 -15.54 -13.74 -0.11
C SER A 108 -16.19 -14.48 1.06
N THR A 109 -15.62 -15.63 1.48
CA THR A 109 -16.07 -16.42 2.63
C THR A 109 -15.25 -16.19 3.90
N GLY A 110 -14.27 -15.27 3.85
CA GLY A 110 -13.30 -14.99 4.92
C GLY A 110 -12.09 -15.92 4.93
N SER A 111 -11.98 -16.83 3.94
CA SER A 111 -10.82 -17.70 3.79
C SER A 111 -9.65 -16.95 3.17
N TYR A 112 -8.44 -17.10 3.70
CA TYR A 112 -7.24 -16.52 3.10
C TYR A 112 -6.58 -17.47 2.09
N GLN A 113 -6.15 -16.91 0.97
CA GLN A 113 -5.31 -17.57 -0.03
C GLN A 113 -3.94 -16.89 -0.07
N MET A 114 -2.87 -17.68 -0.01
CA MET A 114 -1.52 -17.14 -0.15
C MET A 114 -1.23 -16.75 -1.61
N LEU A 115 -0.88 -15.49 -1.83
CA LEU A 115 -0.43 -14.96 -3.12
C LEU A 115 1.09 -15.08 -3.26
N PHE A 116 1.81 -14.66 -2.21
CA PHE A 116 3.26 -14.69 -2.15
C PHE A 116 3.73 -14.93 -0.71
N PRO A 117 4.75 -15.76 -0.47
CA PRO A 117 5.42 -16.62 -1.45
C PRO A 117 4.51 -17.74 -1.97
N SER A 118 4.71 -18.15 -3.23
CA SER A 118 4.03 -19.30 -3.83
C SER A 118 4.78 -19.77 -5.08
N GLU A 119 4.58 -21.02 -5.51
CA GLU A 119 5.20 -21.54 -6.75
C GLU A 119 4.91 -20.67 -7.99
N ARG A 120 3.74 -20.02 -8.01
CA ARG A 120 3.31 -19.17 -9.13
C ARG A 120 3.90 -17.76 -9.06
N ALA A 121 4.20 -17.25 -7.86
CA ALA A 121 4.63 -15.89 -7.64
C ALA A 121 6.12 -15.74 -7.27
N GLY A 122 6.81 -16.85 -6.99
CA GLY A 122 8.15 -16.88 -6.40
C GLY A 122 8.11 -17.33 -4.94
N LEU A 123 9.14 -18.06 -4.51
CA LEU A 123 9.24 -18.63 -3.17
C LEU A 123 10.17 -17.85 -2.24
N ASP A 124 11.06 -17.00 -2.77
CA ASP A 124 11.97 -16.20 -1.94
C ASP A 124 11.25 -14.96 -1.43
N ASN A 125 10.83 -15.02 -0.17
CA ASN A 125 10.14 -13.94 0.53
C ASN A 125 11.05 -13.15 1.48
N ALA A 126 12.36 -13.38 1.45
CA ALA A 126 13.30 -12.59 2.22
C ALA A 126 13.39 -11.17 1.66
N ILE A 127 13.41 -10.19 2.55
CA ILE A 127 13.48 -8.76 2.18
C ILE A 127 14.64 -8.09 2.91
N VAL A 128 15.22 -7.12 2.23
CA VAL A 128 16.24 -6.20 2.74
C VAL A 128 15.61 -4.82 2.86
N MET A 129 15.94 -4.12 3.94
CA MET A 129 15.39 -2.79 4.20
C MET A 129 15.63 -1.83 3.03
N ASN A 130 14.61 -1.02 2.73
CA ASN A 130 14.64 0.03 1.71
C ASN A 130 14.89 -0.46 0.27
N GLU A 131 14.84 -1.76 0.01
CA GLU A 131 14.79 -2.29 -1.35
C GLU A 131 13.35 -2.34 -1.89
N GLU A 132 13.20 -2.12 -3.19
CA GLU A 132 11.92 -2.21 -3.88
C GLU A 132 11.79 -3.61 -4.50
N TYR A 133 10.65 -4.25 -4.23
CA TYR A 133 10.31 -5.57 -4.70
C TYR A 133 9.05 -5.51 -5.56
N THR A 134 9.01 -6.33 -6.60
CA THR A 134 7.82 -6.53 -7.44
C THR A 134 7.43 -8.00 -7.38
N ILE A 135 6.15 -8.26 -7.08
CA ILE A 135 5.57 -9.60 -7.10
C ILE A 135 4.44 -9.68 -8.14
N PRO A 136 4.32 -10.78 -8.89
CA PRO A 136 5.20 -11.96 -8.93
C PRO A 136 6.65 -11.63 -9.31
N THR A 137 7.62 -12.37 -8.76
CA THR A 137 9.06 -12.16 -9.05
C THR A 137 9.49 -12.67 -10.43
N ASN A 138 8.65 -13.49 -11.05
CA ASN A 138 8.76 -13.90 -12.44
C ASN A 138 8.07 -12.89 -13.37
N ASP A 139 8.00 -13.16 -14.68
CA ASP A 139 7.31 -12.32 -15.67
C ASP A 139 5.75 -12.43 -15.64
N GLY A 140 5.17 -13.01 -14.58
CA GLY A 140 3.73 -13.19 -14.39
C GLY A 140 2.99 -11.96 -13.85
N HIS A 141 1.66 -12.07 -13.75
CA HIS A 141 0.77 -11.07 -13.17
C HIS A 141 -0.49 -11.74 -12.62
N TRP A 142 -1.25 -11.03 -11.77
CA TRP A 142 -2.63 -11.39 -11.45
C TRP A 142 -3.58 -10.66 -12.39
N THR A 143 -4.71 -11.28 -12.72
CA THR A 143 -5.73 -10.68 -13.60
C THR A 143 -7.05 -10.64 -12.88
N PHE A 144 -7.70 -9.47 -12.86
CA PHE A 144 -9.05 -9.33 -12.31
C PHE A 144 -10.06 -10.03 -13.21
N ASP A 145 -11.02 -10.73 -12.61
CA ASP A 145 -12.10 -11.41 -13.32
C ASP A 145 -13.34 -10.51 -13.47
N GLU A 146 -14.43 -11.09 -13.97
CA GLU A 146 -15.69 -10.36 -14.20
C GLU A 146 -16.54 -10.20 -12.93
N ASN A 147 -16.11 -10.73 -11.78
CA ASN A 147 -16.88 -10.68 -10.55
C ASN A 147 -16.62 -9.36 -9.82
N PRO A 148 -17.61 -8.46 -9.70
CA PRO A 148 -17.42 -7.23 -8.97
C PRO A 148 -17.28 -7.51 -7.47
N GLY A 149 -16.29 -6.88 -6.84
CA GLY A 149 -16.00 -7.07 -5.42
C GLY A 149 -14.97 -6.08 -4.90
N THR A 150 -14.79 -6.10 -3.58
CA THR A 150 -13.65 -5.45 -2.93
C THR A 150 -12.64 -6.54 -2.62
N GLU A 151 -11.47 -6.45 -3.24
CA GLU A 151 -10.36 -7.35 -2.93
C GLU A 151 -9.64 -6.85 -1.68
N ASN A 152 -9.60 -7.68 -0.64
CA ASN A 152 -8.86 -7.37 0.58
C ASN A 152 -7.54 -8.14 0.58
N ILE A 153 -6.44 -7.40 0.63
CA ILE A 153 -5.08 -7.96 0.68
C ILE A 153 -4.53 -7.76 2.09
N LEU A 154 -4.13 -8.87 2.71
CA LEU A 154 -3.40 -8.87 3.97
C LEU A 154 -1.91 -9.03 3.67
N VAL A 155 -1.11 -8.08 4.15
CA VAL A 155 0.36 -8.15 4.08
C VAL A 155 0.91 -8.32 5.48
N ILE A 156 1.75 -9.34 5.66
CA ILE A 156 2.43 -9.62 6.92
C ILE A 156 3.92 -9.41 6.69
N VAL A 157 4.53 -8.54 7.48
CA VAL A 157 5.98 -8.31 7.48
C VAL A 157 6.51 -8.76 8.85
N SER A 158 7.56 -9.59 8.84
CA SER A 158 8.12 -10.18 10.07
C SER A 158 9.64 -10.17 10.03
N THR A 159 10.27 -10.02 11.19
CA THR A 159 11.74 -10.10 11.34
C THR A 159 12.26 -11.55 11.29
N GLN A 160 11.37 -12.53 11.48
CA GLN A 160 11.67 -13.96 11.43
C GLN A 160 10.67 -14.68 10.52
N PRO A 161 11.05 -15.78 9.85
CA PRO A 161 10.11 -16.54 9.04
C PRO A 161 9.03 -17.13 9.95
N ILE A 162 7.79 -17.17 9.46
CA ILE A 162 6.63 -17.69 10.19
C ILE A 162 6.36 -19.12 9.72
N PRO A 163 6.71 -20.17 10.49
CA PRO A 163 6.70 -21.56 10.02
C PRO A 163 5.36 -22.00 9.43
N GLU A 164 4.23 -21.58 10.01
CA GLU A 164 2.89 -21.94 9.54
C GLU A 164 2.58 -21.31 8.17
N LEU A 165 3.13 -20.13 7.88
CA LEU A 165 2.99 -19.47 6.58
C LEU A 165 3.97 -20.05 5.56
N GLU A 166 5.19 -20.39 5.97
CA GLU A 166 6.16 -21.11 5.12
C GLU A 166 5.61 -22.47 4.67
N GLU A 167 5.00 -23.22 5.59
CA GLU A 167 4.33 -24.48 5.29
C GLU A 167 3.16 -24.26 4.31
N ALA A 168 2.31 -23.27 4.57
CA ALA A 168 1.19 -22.93 3.69
C ALA A 168 1.65 -22.46 2.29
N ALA A 169 2.83 -21.83 2.20
CA ALA A 169 3.45 -21.42 0.95
C ALA A 169 4.01 -22.60 0.13
N GLY A 170 4.15 -23.77 0.75
CA GLY A 170 4.92 -24.88 0.20
C GLY A 170 6.43 -24.61 0.20
N ILE A 171 6.89 -23.59 0.94
CA ILE A 171 8.32 -23.41 1.21
C ILE A 171 8.69 -24.52 2.17
N SER A 172 9.23 -25.60 1.61
CA SER A 172 9.59 -26.78 2.37
C SER A 172 10.61 -26.37 3.44
N THR A 173 10.17 -26.19 4.67
CA THR A 173 11.05 -26.42 5.81
C THR A 173 11.41 -27.89 5.73
N VAL A 174 12.63 -28.18 5.29
CA VAL A 174 13.27 -29.45 5.61
C VAL A 174 13.43 -29.45 7.13
N THR A 175 12.34 -29.76 7.82
CA THR A 175 12.38 -30.27 9.19
C THR A 175 12.25 -31.78 9.04
N GLU A 176 13.40 -32.42 8.83
CA GLU A 176 13.60 -33.86 9.00
C GLU A 176 13.29 -34.28 10.45
N GLU A 177 12.06 -34.14 10.93
CA GLU A 177 11.66 -34.66 12.26
C GLU A 177 10.19 -35.16 12.31
N ASN A 178 9.68 -35.73 11.23
CA ASN A 178 8.42 -36.49 11.31
C ASN A 178 8.43 -37.88 10.66
N GLU A 179 9.60 -38.42 10.32
CA GLU A 179 9.72 -39.80 9.82
C GLU A 179 9.79 -40.86 10.93
N GLN A 180 9.89 -40.48 12.22
CA GLN A 180 10.07 -41.47 13.30
C GLN A 180 8.82 -41.84 14.11
N ASN A 181 7.62 -41.30 13.81
CA ASN A 181 6.42 -41.64 14.59
C ASN A 181 5.18 -42.06 13.79
N ARG A 182 5.37 -42.60 12.58
CA ARG A 182 4.33 -43.39 11.90
C ARG A 182 4.74 -44.85 11.78
N GLN A 183 5.13 -45.46 12.90
CA GLN A 183 4.98 -46.91 13.06
C GLN A 183 3.51 -47.25 13.31
N THR A 184 2.70 -47.21 12.26
CA THR A 184 1.35 -47.78 12.32
C THR A 184 1.05 -48.54 11.03
N ARG A 185 1.66 -49.73 10.94
CA ARG A 185 1.10 -50.99 10.41
C ARG A 185 -0.04 -50.86 9.37
N ASP A 186 0.33 -50.81 8.09
CA ASP A 186 -0.36 -51.31 6.87
C ASP A 186 0.16 -50.49 5.68
N LEU A 187 0.58 -51.00 4.51
CA LEU A 187 0.20 -52.17 3.72
C LEU A 187 1.43 -52.90 3.16
N VAL A 188 1.26 -54.20 2.94
CA VAL A 188 2.21 -55.11 2.29
C VAL A 188 2.22 -54.86 0.77
N PHE A 189 3.41 -54.75 0.18
CA PHE A 189 3.62 -54.92 -1.27
C PHE A 189 4.33 -56.26 -1.49
N GLU A 190 3.63 -57.21 -2.12
CA GLU A 190 4.23 -58.38 -2.76
C GLU A 190 4.73 -57.94 -4.15
N GLU A 191 6.04 -58.03 -4.39
CA GLU A 191 6.57 -58.08 -5.75
C GLU A 191 6.71 -59.55 -6.14
N GLU A 192 6.08 -59.90 -7.27
CA GLU A 192 6.14 -61.23 -7.85
C GLU A 192 7.60 -61.66 -8.06
N ALA A 193 7.88 -62.92 -7.74
CA ALA A 193 9.15 -63.53 -8.04
C ALA A 193 9.28 -63.63 -9.56
N ASP A 194 10.25 -62.92 -10.14
CA ASP A 194 10.76 -63.27 -11.46
C ASP A 194 11.40 -64.66 -11.35
N GLU A 195 10.69 -65.66 -11.86
CA GLU A 195 11.20 -67.01 -12.06
C GLU A 195 12.23 -67.02 -13.21
N GLU A 196 13.48 -67.34 -12.83
CA GLU A 196 14.64 -67.86 -13.60
C GLU A 196 15.38 -66.97 -14.62
#